data_AF-A0A4R0KJW9-F1
#
_entry.id   AF-A0A4R0KJW9-F1
#
_cell.length_a   1.000
_cell.length_b   1.000
_cell.length_c   1.000
_cell.angle_alpha   90.00
_cell.angle_beta   90.00
_cell.angle_gamma   90.00
#
_symmetry.space_group_name_H-M   'P 1'
#
loop_
_entity.id
_entity.type
_entity.pdbx_description
1 polymer ?
#
loop_
_entity_poly.entity_id
_entity_poly.type
_entity_poly.pdbx_seq_one_letter_code
_entity_poly.pdbx_strand_id
1 'polypeptide(L)'
;MSRRPSERGESLLEIMIAVAIMGIAVVAIMAGLTTSIMMSDIHRKQTVAAATVRTYAEAVESYVAGSGYTPCAGASAYSPAAIGLAVPAGYVATATAAQSWSGSSWGACGADNGLQKVTLTVSNGTRATERLDVILRKPCRAADGVCA
;
A
#
# COMPACT_ATOMS: atom_id res chain seq x y z
N MET A 1 -39.22 -1.92 -67.24
CA MET A 1 -38.33 -0.75 -67.18
C MET A 1 -37.82 -0.61 -65.74
N SER A 2 -36.69 -1.24 -65.42
CA SER A 2 -36.09 -1.23 -64.08
C SER A 2 -35.08 -0.09 -64.01
N ARG A 3 -35.36 0.94 -63.20
CA ARG A 3 -34.39 2.00 -62.87
C ARG A 3 -33.47 1.46 -61.77
N ARG A 4 -32.21 1.17 -62.12
CA ARG A 4 -31.16 1.00 -61.10
C ARG A 4 -30.81 2.38 -60.53
N PRO A 5 -30.90 2.59 -59.20
CA PRO A 5 -30.41 3.82 -58.59
C PRO A 5 -28.90 3.91 -58.78
N SER A 6 -28.44 5.12 -59.06
CA SER A 6 -27.05 5.47 -59.28
C SER A 6 -26.14 5.05 -58.11
N GLU A 7 -25.12 4.25 -58.41
CA GLU A 7 -23.92 4.03 -57.59
C GLU A 7 -23.06 5.32 -57.56
N ARG A 8 -23.65 6.43 -57.12
CA ARG A 8 -22.97 7.70 -56.86
C ARG A 8 -22.81 7.84 -55.35
N GLY A 9 -21.90 7.06 -54.80
CA GLY A 9 -21.64 7.01 -53.36
C GLY A 9 -20.34 6.25 -53.05
N GLU A 10 -19.33 6.39 -53.90
CA GLU A 10 -17.96 5.93 -53.60
C GLU A 10 -17.05 7.13 -53.81
N SER A 11 -17.12 8.08 -52.87
CA SER A 11 -16.31 9.30 -52.95
C SER A 11 -15.00 9.09 -52.18
N LEU A 12 -13.88 9.63 -52.69
CA LEU A 12 -12.59 9.63 -51.98
C LEU A 12 -12.70 10.20 -50.54
N LEU A 13 -13.68 11.09 -50.32
CA LEU A 13 -13.99 11.69 -49.03
C LEU A 13 -14.59 10.67 -48.04
N GLU A 14 -15.43 9.75 -48.52
CA GLU A 14 -16.01 8.69 -47.69
C GLU A 14 -14.93 7.73 -47.18
N ILE A 15 -14.02 7.32 -48.06
CA ILE A 15 -12.87 6.50 -47.67
C ILE A 15 -11.94 7.28 -46.72
N MET A 16 -11.71 8.58 -46.94
CA MET A 16 -10.90 9.41 -46.05
C MET A 16 -11.49 9.50 -44.65
N ILE A 17 -12.81 9.74 -44.53
CA ILE A 17 -13.50 9.80 -43.24
C ILE A 17 -13.51 8.43 -42.57
N ALA A 18 -13.75 7.35 -43.31
CA ALA A 18 -13.71 5.99 -42.78
C ALA A 18 -12.32 5.67 -42.20
N VAL A 19 -11.26 5.97 -42.94
CA VAL A 19 -9.87 5.79 -42.46
C VAL A 19 -9.56 6.68 -41.27
N ALA A 20 -10.04 7.92 -41.25
CA ALA A 20 -9.85 8.82 -40.11
C ALA A 20 -10.52 8.28 -38.83
N ILE A 21 -11.78 7.82 -38.93
CA ILE A 21 -12.53 7.25 -37.80
C ILE A 21 -11.85 5.96 -37.32
N MET A 22 -11.45 5.08 -38.23
CA MET A 22 -10.73 3.84 -37.89
C MET A 22 -9.39 4.14 -37.21
N GLY A 23 -8.65 5.14 -37.69
CA GLY A 23 -7.40 5.57 -37.06
C GLY A 23 -7.59 6.05 -35.63
N ILE A 24 -8.60 6.89 -35.38
CA ILE A 24 -8.94 7.37 -34.04
C ILE A 24 -9.38 6.21 -33.13
N ALA A 25 -10.20 5.29 -33.67
CA ALA A 25 -10.67 4.12 -32.92
C ALA A 25 -9.51 3.23 -32.47
N VAL A 26 -8.54 2.95 -33.34
CA VAL A 26 -7.36 2.15 -33.01
C VAL A 26 -6.52 2.82 -31.91
N VAL A 27 -6.27 4.13 -32.01
CA VAL A 27 -5.51 4.86 -30.99
C VAL A 27 -6.24 4.85 -29.65
N ALA A 28 -7.57 5.04 -29.65
CA ALA A 28 -8.38 5.01 -28.43
C ALA A 28 -8.32 3.63 -27.75
N ILE A 29 -8.41 2.54 -28.52
CA ILE A 29 -8.31 1.17 -27.99
C ILE A 29 -6.92 0.93 -27.38
N MET A 30 -5.85 1.31 -28.09
CA MET A 30 -4.48 1.13 -27.60
C MET A 30 -4.24 1.91 -26.30
N ALA A 31 -4.70 3.16 -26.23
CA ALA A 31 -4.60 3.96 -25.01
C ALA A 31 -5.36 3.32 -23.83
N GLY A 32 -6.55 2.76 -24.08
CA GLY A 32 -7.33 2.06 -23.06
C GLY A 32 -6.62 0.80 -22.53
N LEU A 33 -6.03 0.01 -23.42
CA LEU A 33 -5.29 -1.21 -23.07
C LEU A 33 -4.03 -0.90 -22.25
N THR A 34 -3.23 0.08 -22.68
CA THR A 34 -2.01 0.46 -21.95
C THR A 34 -2.33 0.98 -20.54
N THR A 35 -3.39 1.77 -20.42
CA THR A 35 -3.84 2.29 -19.11
C THR A 35 -4.28 1.15 -18.19
N SER A 36 -5.04 0.19 -18.72
CA SER A 36 -5.54 -0.96 -17.95
C SER A 36 -4.40 -1.83 -17.42
N ILE A 37 -3.34 -2.05 -18.22
CA ILE A 37 -2.15 -2.80 -17.80
C ILE A 37 -1.40 -2.07 -16.70
N MET A 38 -1.15 -0.76 -16.86
CA MET A 38 -0.47 0.04 -15.84
C MET A 38 -1.24 0.06 -14.52
N MET A 39 -2.56 0.22 -14.57
CA MET A 39 -3.40 0.20 -13.38
C MET A 39 -3.36 -1.16 -12.67
N SER A 40 -3.32 -2.25 -13.43
CA SER A 40 -3.22 -3.61 -12.89
C SER A 40 -1.90 -3.84 -12.13
N ASP A 41 -0.77 -3.35 -12.66
CA ASP A 41 0.53 -3.46 -11.99
C ASP A 41 0.57 -2.62 -10.70
N ILE A 42 0.06 -1.38 -10.74
CA ILE A 42 -0.05 -0.52 -9.56
C ILE A 42 -0.90 -1.20 -8.49
N HIS A 43 -2.07 -1.72 -8.87
CA HIS A 43 -2.97 -2.38 -7.93
C HIS A 43 -2.33 -3.62 -7.31
N ARG A 44 -1.66 -4.46 -8.11
CA ARG A 44 -0.92 -5.61 -7.59
C ARG A 44 0.12 -5.18 -6.56
N LYS A 45 0.90 -4.13 -6.86
CA LYS A 45 1.94 -3.64 -5.94
C LYS A 45 1.37 -3.08 -4.65
N GLN A 46 0.26 -2.35 -4.73
CA GLN A 46 -0.47 -1.83 -3.57
C GLN A 46 -1.07 -2.95 -2.73
N THR A 47 -1.71 -3.95 -3.33
CA THR A 47 -2.29 -5.08 -2.60
C THR A 47 -1.22 -5.88 -1.84
N VAL A 48 -0.05 -6.09 -2.45
CA VAL A 48 1.08 -6.75 -1.76
C VAL A 48 1.60 -5.89 -0.60
N ALA A 49 1.78 -4.58 -0.80
CA ALA A 49 2.19 -3.68 0.29
C ALA A 49 1.17 -3.68 1.44
N ALA A 50 -0.12 -3.64 1.12
CA ALA A 50 -1.21 -3.58 2.09
C ALA A 50 -1.36 -4.89 2.87
N ALA A 51 -1.20 -6.04 2.21
CA ALA A 51 -1.15 -7.33 2.89
C ALA A 51 0.08 -7.40 3.81
N THR A 52 1.26 -7.00 3.30
CA THR A 52 2.52 -7.06 4.06
C THR A 52 2.49 -6.17 5.29
N VAL A 53 1.95 -4.95 5.21
CA VAL A 53 1.89 -4.04 6.38
C VAL A 53 0.94 -4.56 7.47
N ARG A 54 -0.12 -5.29 7.09
CA ARG A 54 -1.02 -5.95 8.03
C ARG A 54 -0.34 -7.14 8.71
N THR A 55 0.30 -8.02 7.93
CA THR A 55 1.12 -9.12 8.49
C THR A 55 2.24 -8.58 9.38
N TYR A 56 2.82 -7.43 9.03
CA TYR A 56 3.80 -6.76 9.88
C TYR A 56 3.17 -6.32 11.21
N ALA A 57 1.99 -5.69 11.20
CA ALA A 57 1.30 -5.34 12.44
C ALA A 57 0.99 -6.56 13.32
N GLU A 58 0.50 -7.65 12.73
CA GLU A 58 0.26 -8.91 13.44
C GLU A 58 1.55 -9.51 14.02
N ALA A 59 2.65 -9.43 13.29
CA ALA A 59 3.97 -9.87 13.77
C ALA A 59 4.47 -9.01 14.93
N VAL A 60 4.28 -7.69 14.87
CA VAL A 60 4.61 -6.79 15.99
C VAL A 60 3.73 -7.08 17.21
N GLU A 61 2.42 -7.27 17.00
CA GLU A 61 1.49 -7.59 18.08
C GLU A 61 1.84 -8.90 18.77
N SER A 62 2.10 -9.97 18.01
CA SER A 62 2.52 -11.26 18.56
C SER A 62 3.89 -11.18 19.27
N TYR A 63 4.84 -10.40 18.74
CA TYR A 63 6.14 -10.16 19.35
C TYR A 63 6.01 -9.44 20.71
N VAL A 64 5.20 -8.37 20.75
CA VAL A 64 4.90 -7.60 21.97
C VAL A 64 4.13 -8.45 22.97
N ALA A 65 3.13 -9.20 22.49
CA ALA A 65 2.37 -10.12 23.30
C ALA A 65 3.27 -11.19 23.90
N GLY A 66 4.32 -11.67 23.21
CA GLY A 66 5.24 -12.71 23.70
C GLY A 66 6.14 -12.24 24.85
N SER A 67 7.00 -11.26 24.62
CA SER A 67 7.83 -10.58 25.64
C SER A 67 8.65 -9.42 25.05
N GLY A 68 8.41 -9.08 23.78
CA GLY A 68 9.21 -8.14 23.01
C GLY A 68 8.83 -6.67 23.20
N TYR A 69 7.97 -6.37 24.18
CA TYR A 69 7.60 -4.99 24.47
C TYR A 69 8.82 -4.20 24.95
N THR A 70 9.15 -3.13 24.24
CA THR A 70 10.26 -2.24 24.60
C THR A 70 9.70 -0.88 25.07
N PRO A 71 9.96 -0.46 26.32
CA PRO A 71 9.61 0.88 26.79
C PRO A 71 10.29 1.95 25.93
N CYS A 72 9.52 2.91 25.43
CA CYS A 72 10.00 3.94 24.50
C CYS A 72 10.84 3.38 23.35
N ALA A 73 10.29 2.40 22.64
CA ALA A 73 10.98 1.68 21.57
C ALA A 73 11.56 2.63 20.51
N GLY A 74 12.85 2.46 20.19
CA GLY A 74 13.48 3.13 19.04
C GLY A 74 13.00 2.56 17.72
N ALA A 75 13.34 3.22 16.61
CA ALA A 75 12.89 2.82 15.26
C ALA A 75 13.32 1.40 14.83
N SER A 76 14.38 0.86 15.43
CA SER A 76 14.89 -0.48 15.14
C SER A 76 14.23 -1.60 15.96
N ALA A 77 13.57 -1.27 17.07
CA ALA A 77 13.07 -2.25 18.04
C ALA A 77 12.02 -3.20 17.46
N TYR A 78 11.19 -2.67 16.55
CA TYR A 78 10.17 -3.45 15.83
C TYR A 78 10.52 -3.62 14.36
N SER A 79 11.79 -3.52 13.98
CA SER A 79 12.22 -3.76 12.58
C SER A 79 11.90 -5.21 12.15
N PRO A 80 11.69 -5.48 10.85
CA PRO A 80 11.35 -6.83 10.38
C PRO A 80 12.35 -7.90 10.83
N ALA A 81 13.64 -7.57 10.82
CA ALA A 81 14.70 -8.47 11.29
C ALA A 81 14.62 -8.73 12.80
N ALA A 82 14.29 -7.71 13.61
CA ALA A 82 14.19 -7.85 15.06
C ALA A 82 13.03 -8.77 15.47
N ILE A 83 11.92 -8.74 14.72
CA ILE A 83 10.72 -9.54 15.02
C ILE A 83 10.59 -10.83 14.18
N GLY A 84 11.57 -11.12 13.33
CA GLY A 84 11.56 -12.31 12.47
C GLY A 84 10.55 -12.29 11.32
N LEU A 85 10.12 -11.11 10.88
CA LEU A 85 9.21 -10.95 9.75
C LEU A 85 9.96 -11.10 8.41
N ALA A 86 9.50 -12.01 7.56
CA ALA A 86 9.95 -12.12 6.18
C ALA A 86 9.24 -11.08 5.30
N VAL A 87 10.00 -10.16 4.71
CA VAL A 87 9.48 -9.15 3.78
C VAL A 87 9.62 -9.65 2.34
N PRO A 88 8.57 -9.56 1.49
CA PRO A 88 8.65 -9.95 0.10
C PRO A 88 9.76 -9.21 -0.67
N ALA A 89 10.38 -9.87 -1.64
CA ALA A 89 11.44 -9.29 -2.45
C ALA A 89 10.98 -8.01 -3.16
N GLY A 90 11.83 -6.98 -3.17
CA GLY A 90 11.52 -5.67 -3.75
C GLY A 90 10.67 -4.77 -2.86
N TYR A 91 10.30 -5.20 -1.66
CA TYR A 91 9.65 -4.36 -0.64
C TYR A 91 10.61 -4.08 0.52
N VAL A 92 10.47 -2.89 1.08
CA VAL A 92 11.18 -2.44 2.27
C VAL A 92 10.15 -2.12 3.33
N ALA A 93 10.29 -2.75 4.50
CA ALA A 93 9.44 -2.51 5.66
C ALA A 93 10.23 -1.83 6.77
N THR A 94 9.66 -0.79 7.36
CA THR A 94 10.30 0.03 8.41
C THR A 94 9.30 0.40 9.49
N ALA A 95 9.76 0.53 10.73
CA ALA A 95 9.01 1.09 11.84
C ALA A 95 9.58 2.46 12.24
N THR A 96 8.73 3.35 12.72
CA THR A 96 9.17 4.58 13.39
C THR A 96 9.57 4.31 14.84
N ALA A 97 10.22 5.28 15.48
CA ALA A 97 10.30 5.28 16.93
C ALA A 97 8.88 5.35 17.53
N ALA A 98 8.72 4.74 18.71
CA ALA A 98 7.49 4.77 19.46
C ALA A 98 7.17 6.19 19.93
N GLN A 99 5.91 6.54 19.83
CA GLN A 99 5.33 7.73 20.44
C GLN A 99 4.56 7.30 21.68
N SER A 100 4.72 8.01 22.81
CA SER A 100 3.89 7.76 23.99
C SER A 100 2.63 8.62 23.98
N TRP A 101 1.59 8.12 24.64
CA TRP A 101 0.36 8.86 24.85
C TRP A 101 0.51 9.79 26.06
N SER A 102 0.21 11.08 25.87
CA SER A 102 0.26 12.12 26.93
C SER A 102 -1.05 12.29 27.69
N GLY A 103 -2.10 11.55 27.33
CA GLY A 103 -3.48 11.79 27.80
C GLY A 103 -4.33 12.58 26.81
N SER A 104 -3.70 13.38 25.93
CA SER A 104 -4.39 14.20 24.93
C SER A 104 -3.76 14.15 23.54
N SER A 105 -2.49 13.74 23.41
CA SER A 105 -1.77 13.67 22.14
C SER A 105 -0.70 12.57 22.12
N TRP A 106 -0.32 12.16 20.92
CA TRP A 106 0.85 11.32 20.69
C TRP A 106 2.08 12.21 20.52
N GLY A 107 3.14 11.95 21.28
CA GLY A 107 4.38 12.74 21.24
C GLY A 107 5.61 11.84 21.28
N ALA A 108 6.80 12.46 21.20
CA ALA A 108 8.05 11.73 21.40
C ALA A 108 8.05 11.01 22.76
N CYS A 109 8.55 9.78 22.81
CA CYS A 109 8.51 9.00 24.04
C CYS A 109 9.57 9.51 25.03
N GLY A 110 9.12 10.25 26.05
CA GLY A 110 9.95 10.68 27.18
C GLY A 110 9.83 9.74 28.40
N ALA A 111 8.63 9.21 28.64
CA ALA A 111 8.34 8.18 29.62
C ALA A 111 7.30 7.21 29.06
N ASP A 112 7.41 5.94 29.46
CA ASP A 112 6.52 4.89 29.00
C ASP A 112 5.29 4.77 29.91
N ASN A 113 4.13 5.18 29.38
CA ASN A 113 2.83 5.14 30.08
C ASN A 113 2.03 3.88 29.75
N GLY A 114 2.70 2.81 29.31
CA GLY A 114 2.08 1.55 28.91
C GLY A 114 1.32 1.57 27.56
N LEU A 115 1.17 2.74 26.95
CA LEU A 115 0.58 2.95 25.62
C LEU A 115 1.59 3.59 24.69
N GLN A 116 1.87 2.92 23.57
CA GLN A 116 2.78 3.40 22.54
C GLN A 116 2.12 3.33 21.17
N LYS A 117 2.41 4.29 20.31
CA LYS A 117 2.06 4.25 18.88
C LYS A 117 3.32 4.08 18.06
N VAL A 118 3.30 3.12 17.15
CA VAL A 118 4.37 2.90 16.17
C VAL A 118 3.75 2.92 14.79
N THR A 119 4.33 3.70 13.87
CA THR A 119 3.91 3.70 12.48
C THR A 119 4.76 2.70 11.71
N LEU A 120 4.11 1.70 11.15
CA LEU A 120 4.72 0.74 10.24
C LEU A 120 4.55 1.25 8.82
N THR A 121 5.60 1.14 8.01
CA THR A 121 5.58 1.51 6.59
C THR A 121 6.13 0.36 5.77
N VAL A 122 5.45 0.03 4.68
CA VAL A 122 5.93 -0.91 3.65
C VAL A 122 5.93 -0.20 2.31
N SER A 123 7.06 -0.20 1.60
CA SER A 123 7.19 0.45 0.31
C SER A 123 7.92 -0.41 -0.72
N ASN A 124 7.53 -0.29 -1.98
CA ASN A 124 8.25 -0.84 -3.14
C ASN A 124 9.21 0.19 -3.77
N GLY A 125 9.43 1.35 -3.12
CA GLY A 125 10.38 2.38 -3.56
C GLY A 125 9.95 3.19 -4.79
N THR A 126 8.82 2.86 -5.43
CA THR A 126 8.37 3.51 -6.67
C THR A 126 6.90 3.94 -6.63
N ARG A 127 5.96 2.98 -6.57
CA ARG A 127 4.53 3.21 -6.83
C ARG A 127 3.58 2.73 -5.73
N ALA A 128 4.09 2.03 -4.72
CA ALA A 128 3.29 1.53 -3.60
C ALA A 128 4.00 1.83 -2.29
N THR A 129 3.33 2.56 -1.41
CA THR A 129 3.75 2.83 -0.03
C THR A 129 2.51 2.77 0.83
N GLU A 130 2.48 1.81 1.75
CA GLU A 130 1.38 1.61 2.68
C GLU A 130 1.87 1.87 4.09
N ARG A 131 1.01 2.47 4.92
CA ARG A 131 1.32 2.78 6.32
C ARG A 131 0.20 2.31 7.23
N LEU A 132 0.59 1.87 8.42
CA LEU A 132 -0.33 1.46 9.47
C LEU A 132 0.19 1.93 10.82
N ASP A 133 -0.63 2.70 11.52
CA ASP A 133 -0.39 3.07 12.91
C ASP A 133 -0.88 1.92 13.80
N VAL A 134 0.04 1.35 14.57
CA VAL A 134 -0.25 0.28 15.53
C VAL A 134 -0.14 0.85 16.93
N ILE A 135 -1.20 0.65 17.73
CA ILE A 135 -1.20 1.03 19.14
C ILE A 135 -0.83 -0.19 19.97
N LEU A 136 0.36 -0.14 20.56
CA LEU A 136 0.92 -1.17 21.41
C LEU A 136 0.54 -0.89 22.86
N ARG A 137 0.09 -1.94 23.54
CA ARG A 137 -0.16 -1.93 24.98
C ARG A 137 0.91 -2.76 25.66
N LYS A 138 1.46 -2.25 26.76
CA LYS A 138 2.34 -3.03 27.62
C LYS A 138 1.59 -4.28 28.10
N PRO A 139 2.14 -5.49 27.89
CA PRO A 139 1.51 -6.71 28.35
C PRO A 139 1.50 -6.74 29.90
N CYS A 140 0.40 -7.22 30.46
CA CYS A 140 0.21 -7.36 31.90
C CYS A 140 0.36 -8.82 32.32
N ARG A 141 1.59 -9.25 32.61
CA ARG A 141 1.86 -10.58 33.17
C ARG A 141 2.18 -10.49 34.65
N ALA A 142 1.99 -11.60 35.36
CA ALA A 142 2.39 -11.73 36.76
C ALA A 142 3.89 -11.46 37.02
N ALA A 143 4.74 -11.59 35.99
CA ALA A 143 6.17 -11.30 36.05
C ALA A 143 6.53 -9.84 35.71
N ASP A 144 5.60 -9.10 35.09
CA ASP A 144 5.80 -7.71 34.70
C ASP A 144 5.25 -6.80 35.81
N GLY A 145 5.99 -5.75 36.20
CA GLY A 145 5.56 -4.83 37.27
C GLY A 145 4.16 -4.24 37.03
N VAL A 146 3.51 -3.79 38.10
CA VAL A 146 2.10 -3.33 38.13
C VAL A 146 1.75 -2.50 36.89
N CYS A 147 0.73 -2.96 36.17
CA CYS A 147 0.16 -2.23 35.04
C CYS A 147 -0.53 -0.97 35.55
N ALA A 148 0.15 0.15 35.42
CA ALA A 148 -0.40 1.48 35.57
C ALA A 148 -0.17 2.25 34.27
#